data_AF-A0A1Y1JUV6-F1
#
_entry.id   AF-A0A1Y1JUV6-F1
#
_cell.length_a   1.000
_cell.length_b   1.000
_cell.length_c   1.000
_cell.angle_alpha   90.00
_cell.angle_beta   90.00
_cell.angle_gamma   90.00
#
_symmetry.space_group_name_H-M   'P 1'
#
loop_
_entity.id
_entity.type
_entity.pdbx_description
1 polymer ?
#
loop_
_entity_poly.entity_id
_entity_poly.type
_entity_poly.pdbx_seq_one_letter_code
_entity_poly.pdbx_strand_id
1 'polypeptide(L)'
;DYATNTKRYLKNHLLKHNVSKDFKCNICDYATNIKRHFKLHLLTHKESKDYKCDICDYATNTKHYLKKHRLIHNDSKFFKCDTCDYATSIKCRLKSHFLTHSDSKVFKCDICNYATGIKRLLKSHLLTH
;
A
#
# COMPACT_ATOMS: atom_id res chain seq x y z
N ASP A 1 -9.95 3.83 19.72
CA ASP A 1 -10.38 5.22 19.49
C ASP A 1 -9.57 5.93 18.41
N TYR A 2 -10.25 6.65 17.51
CA TYR A 2 -9.61 7.46 16.47
C TYR A 2 -9.72 8.95 16.84
N ALA A 3 -8.57 9.63 16.96
CA ALA A 3 -8.51 11.05 17.26
C ALA A 3 -7.93 11.84 16.07
N THR A 4 -8.52 13.00 15.78
CA THR A 4 -8.00 13.95 14.79
C THR A 4 -8.46 15.37 15.13
N ASN A 5 -7.61 16.36 14.89
CA ASN A 5 -7.94 17.78 15.07
C ASN A 5 -8.69 18.38 13.86
N THR A 6 -8.98 17.59 12.83
CA THR A 6 -9.53 18.10 11.56
C THR A 6 -10.87 17.45 11.24
N LYS A 7 -11.94 18.27 11.20
CA LYS A 7 -13.32 17.82 10.92
C LYS A 7 -13.44 16.97 9.65
N ARG A 8 -12.69 17.32 8.59
CA ARG A 8 -12.65 16.55 7.34
C ARG A 8 -12.12 15.13 7.54
N TYR A 9 -11.08 14.94 8.35
CA TYR A 9 -10.54 13.61 8.59
C TYR A 9 -11.45 12.77 9.47
N LEU A 10 -12.12 13.39 10.45
CA LEU A 10 -13.16 12.73 11.23
C LEU A 10 -14.31 12.26 10.32
N LYS A 11 -14.82 13.13 9.44
CA LYS A 11 -15.85 12.74 8.46
C LYS A 11 -15.40 11.57 7.59
N ASN A 12 -14.18 11.61 7.05
CA ASN A 12 -13.64 10.50 6.25
C ASN A 12 -13.44 9.20 7.05
N HIS A 13 -13.11 9.30 8.34
CA HIS A 13 -13.01 8.14 9.21
C HIS A 13 -14.37 7.49 9.42
N LEU A 14 -15.39 8.28 9.76
CA LEU A 14 -16.76 7.79 9.97
C LEU A 14 -17.30 7.07 8.72
N LEU A 15 -16.95 7.55 7.52
CA LEU A 15 -17.31 6.91 6.26
C LEU A 15 -16.74 5.49 6.07
N LYS A 16 -15.73 5.08 6.85
CA LYS A 16 -15.23 3.69 6.84
C LYS A 16 -16.12 2.71 7.59
N HIS A 17 -16.90 3.21 8.55
CA HIS A 17 -17.86 2.42 9.32
C HIS A 17 -19.22 2.33 8.64
N ASN A 18 -19.44 3.12 7.58
CA ASN A 18 -20.66 3.05 6.79
C ASN A 18 -20.63 1.84 5.85
N VAL A 19 -21.67 1.01 5.91
CA VAL A 19 -21.84 -0.19 5.10
C VAL A 19 -22.20 0.18 3.64
N SER A 20 -22.94 1.26 3.43
CA SER A 20 -23.21 1.78 2.08
C SER A 20 -21.93 2.32 1.48
N LYS A 21 -21.67 1.99 0.20
CA LYS A 21 -20.58 2.57 -0.59
C LYS A 21 -21.16 3.48 -1.67
N ASP A 22 -21.04 4.78 -1.48
CA ASP A 22 -21.72 5.79 -2.31
C ASP A 22 -21.06 5.97 -3.69
N PHE A 23 -19.76 5.73 -3.82
CA PHE A 23 -19.05 5.81 -5.09
C PHE A 23 -18.67 4.44 -5.60
N LYS A 24 -19.44 3.92 -6.57
CA LYS A 24 -19.22 2.63 -7.22
C LYS A 24 -18.65 2.83 -8.62
N CYS A 25 -17.62 2.07 -8.97
CA CYS A 25 -17.08 2.06 -10.31
C CYS A 25 -18.04 1.31 -11.24
N ASN A 26 -18.21 1.82 -12.45
CA ASN A 26 -19.00 1.20 -13.51
C ASN A 26 -18.19 0.26 -14.41
N ILE A 27 -16.86 0.18 -14.21
CA ILE A 27 -15.93 -0.63 -15.01
C ILE A 27 -15.49 -1.89 -14.23
N CYS A 28 -15.48 -1.84 -12.90
CA CYS A 28 -15.14 -2.98 -12.05
C CYS A 28 -15.83 -2.88 -10.68
N ASP A 29 -15.66 -3.90 -9.82
CA ASP A 29 -16.34 -3.98 -8.52
C ASP A 29 -15.79 -3.01 -7.45
N TYR A 30 -14.90 -2.09 -7.80
CA TYR A 30 -14.36 -1.14 -6.84
C TYR A 30 -15.44 -0.17 -6.37
N ALA A 31 -15.56 -0.01 -5.06
CA ALA A 31 -16.44 0.98 -4.45
C ALA A 31 -15.84 1.58 -3.17
N THR A 32 -16.15 2.85 -2.91
CA THR A 32 -15.66 3.61 -1.74
C THR A 32 -16.63 4.69 -1.32
N ASN A 33 -16.55 5.12 -0.06
CA ASN A 33 -17.27 6.30 0.44
C ASN A 33 -16.49 7.60 0.29
N ILE A 34 -15.22 7.53 -0.13
CA ILE A 34 -14.35 8.70 -0.18
C ILE A 34 -14.20 9.14 -1.64
N LYS A 35 -14.87 10.24 -2.01
CA LYS A 35 -14.86 10.82 -3.37
C LYS A 35 -13.45 10.97 -3.96
N ARG A 36 -12.48 11.39 -3.14
CA ARG A 36 -11.07 11.52 -3.57
C ARG A 36 -10.46 10.17 -3.97
N HIS A 37 -10.75 9.10 -3.23
CA HIS A 37 -10.27 7.76 -3.56
C HIS A 37 -10.95 7.25 -4.83
N PHE A 38 -12.24 7.52 -5.00
CA PHE A 38 -12.95 7.16 -6.22
C PHE A 38 -12.35 7.83 -7.46
N LYS A 39 -12.10 9.14 -7.42
CA LYS A 39 -11.42 9.86 -8.51
C LYS A 39 -10.05 9.27 -8.83
N LEU A 40 -9.27 8.93 -7.79
CA LEU A 40 -7.95 8.30 -7.97
C LEU A 40 -8.07 6.91 -8.58
N HIS A 41 -9.09 6.15 -8.20
CA HIS A 41 -9.37 4.84 -8.75
C HIS A 41 -9.74 4.91 -10.24
N LEU A 42 -10.57 5.87 -10.67
CA LEU A 42 -10.90 6.00 -12.10
C LEU A 42 -9.67 6.17 -13.00
N LEU A 43 -8.58 6.74 -12.46
CA LEU A 43 -7.32 6.86 -13.17
C LEU A 43 -6.62 5.51 -13.41
N THR A 44 -7.01 4.42 -12.75
CA THR A 44 -6.47 3.08 -13.04
C THR A 44 -7.07 2.47 -14.29
N HIS A 45 -8.23 2.95 -14.75
CA HIS A 45 -8.86 2.51 -15.99
C HIS A 45 -8.41 3.31 -17.21
N LYS A 46 -7.68 4.41 -17.00
CA LYS A 46 -7.12 5.22 -18.09
C LYS A 46 -5.93 4.48 -18.69
N GLU A 47 -5.99 4.21 -20.00
CA GLU A 47 -4.89 3.57 -20.74
C GLU A 47 -3.67 4.47 -20.86
N SER A 48 -3.88 5.78 -21.07
CA SER A 48 -2.78 6.74 -21.07
C SER A 48 -2.14 6.79 -19.69
N LYS A 49 -0.82 6.99 -19.63
CA LYS A 49 -0.05 7.22 -18.41
C LYS A 49 0.61 8.59 -18.49
N ASP A 50 -0.01 9.58 -17.87
CA ASP A 50 0.36 10.99 -18.06
C ASP A 50 1.67 11.37 -17.36
N TYR A 51 2.11 10.59 -16.36
CA TYR A 51 3.31 10.87 -15.59
C TYR A 51 4.37 9.79 -15.86
N LYS A 52 5.37 10.14 -16.68
CA LYS A 52 6.49 9.26 -17.03
C LYS A 52 7.71 9.55 -16.18
N CYS A 53 8.45 8.52 -15.85
CA CYS A 53 9.77 8.62 -15.24
C CYS A 53 10.78 9.08 -16.29
N ASP A 54 11.69 9.93 -15.87
CA ASP A 54 12.79 10.48 -16.67
C ASP A 54 14.01 9.55 -16.72
N ILE A 55 14.02 8.51 -15.89
CA ILE A 55 15.18 7.62 -15.69
C ILE A 55 14.91 6.20 -16.22
N CYS A 56 13.65 5.78 -16.35
CA CYS A 56 13.27 4.46 -16.87
C CYS A 56 11.86 4.46 -17.47
N ASP A 57 11.41 3.34 -18.02
CA ASP A 57 10.11 3.21 -18.70
C ASP A 57 8.88 3.23 -17.78
N TYR A 58 9.08 3.47 -16.47
CA TYR A 58 7.97 3.53 -15.54
C TYR A 58 7.07 4.74 -15.83
N ALA A 59 5.77 4.49 -15.93
CA ALA A 59 4.76 5.54 -16.04
C ALA A 59 3.55 5.25 -15.16
N THR A 60 2.83 6.31 -14.77
CA THR A 60 1.65 6.24 -13.90
C THR A 60 0.67 7.36 -14.21
N ASN A 61 -0.58 7.21 -13.78
CA ASN A 61 -1.60 8.25 -13.89
C ASN A 61 -1.62 9.25 -12.74
N THR A 62 -0.66 9.17 -11.82
CA THR A 62 -0.66 10.05 -10.65
C THR A 62 0.74 10.59 -10.36
N LYS A 63 0.82 11.91 -10.16
CA LYS A 63 2.06 12.59 -9.74
C LYS A 63 2.61 12.03 -8.43
N HIS A 64 1.73 11.63 -7.50
CA HIS A 64 2.12 11.07 -6.21
C HIS A 64 2.90 9.76 -6.37
N TYR A 65 2.41 8.84 -7.20
CA TYR A 65 3.11 7.57 -7.45
C TYR A 65 4.41 7.79 -8.22
N LEU A 66 4.47 8.75 -9.15
CA LEU A 66 5.72 9.08 -9.84
C LEU A 66 6.77 9.61 -8.85
N LYS A 67 6.40 10.55 -7.97
CA LYS A 67 7.31 11.07 -6.93
C LYS A 67 7.83 9.96 -6.02
N LYS A 68 6.96 9.03 -5.61
CA LYS A 68 7.36 7.87 -4.79
C LYS A 68 8.26 6.91 -5.58
N HIS A 69 7.97 6.69 -6.86
CA HIS A 69 8.78 5.85 -7.73
C HIS A 69 10.19 6.43 -7.87
N ARG A 70 10.35 7.74 -8.11
CA ARG A 70 11.68 8.37 -8.25
C ARG A 70 12.59 8.17 -7.03
N LEU A 71 12.04 7.88 -5.84
CA LEU A 71 12.84 7.53 -4.66
C LEU A 71 13.61 6.20 -4.80
N ILE A 72 13.28 5.35 -5.78
CA ILE A 72 14.04 4.12 -6.03
C ILE A 72 15.33 4.39 -6.81
N HIS A 73 15.35 5.46 -7.61
CA HIS A 73 16.50 5.89 -8.40
C HIS A 73 17.47 6.76 -7.60
N ASN A 74 17.12 7.07 -6.36
CA ASN A 74 17.99 7.79 -5.45
C ASN A 74 18.59 6.77 -4.47
N ASP A 75 19.93 6.71 -4.42
CA ASP A 75 20.67 5.82 -3.51
C ASP A 75 20.51 6.21 -2.03
N SER A 76 19.94 7.38 -1.75
CA SER A 76 19.67 7.86 -0.40
C SER A 76 18.56 7.03 0.27
N LYS A 77 18.97 6.02 1.03
CA LYS A 77 18.09 5.21 1.89
C LYS A 77 17.93 5.87 3.25
N PHE A 78 16.91 6.73 3.38
CA PHE A 78 16.65 7.51 4.60
C PHE A 78 16.08 6.72 5.78
N PHE A 79 15.44 5.57 5.52
CA PHE A 79 14.80 4.77 6.55
C PHE A 79 15.61 3.50 6.77
N LYS A 80 16.34 3.44 7.88
CA LYS A 80 17.17 2.30 8.28
C LYS A 80 16.44 1.45 9.32
N CYS A 81 16.72 0.16 9.31
CA CYS A 81 16.35 -0.74 10.38
C CYS A 81 17.39 -0.62 11.51
N ASP A 82 16.92 -0.61 12.75
CA ASP A 82 17.81 -0.49 13.91
C ASP A 82 18.36 -1.85 14.38
N THR A 83 17.88 -2.95 13.78
CA THR A 83 18.25 -4.33 14.17
C THR A 83 19.02 -5.09 13.10
N CYS A 84 19.15 -4.56 11.88
CA CYS A 84 19.95 -5.15 10.80
C CYS A 84 20.31 -4.10 9.73
N ASP A 85 21.11 -4.49 8.74
CA ASP A 85 21.59 -3.60 7.67
C ASP A 85 20.51 -3.18 6.64
N TYR A 86 19.26 -3.57 6.85
CA TYR A 86 18.17 -3.21 5.93
C TYR A 86 17.92 -1.70 5.94
N ALA A 87 17.93 -1.09 4.75
CA ALA A 87 17.59 0.32 4.57
C ALA A 87 16.72 0.52 3.31
N THR A 88 15.86 1.53 3.35
CA THR A 88 14.94 1.85 2.25
C THR A 88 14.65 3.35 2.17
N SER A 89 14.32 3.85 0.98
CA SER A 89 13.84 5.21 0.77
C SER A 89 12.33 5.37 1.04
N ILE A 90 11.63 4.27 1.38
CA ILE A 90 10.17 4.25 1.54
C ILE A 90 9.75 3.79 2.95
N LYS A 91 9.23 4.71 3.77
CA LYS A 91 8.81 4.46 5.16
C LYS A 91 7.89 3.25 5.36
N CYS A 92 6.91 3.03 4.47
CA CYS A 92 6.01 1.89 4.61
C CYS A 92 6.70 0.54 4.40
N ARG A 93 7.78 0.49 3.60
CA ARG A 93 8.59 -0.72 3.43
C ARG A 93 9.37 -1.03 4.70
N LEU A 94 9.95 -0.02 5.36
CA LEU A 94 10.60 -0.20 6.67
C LEU A 94 9.61 -0.73 7.73
N LYS A 95 8.40 -0.17 7.80
CA LYS A 95 7.35 -0.68 8.71
C LYS A 95 7.02 -2.15 8.48
N SER A 96 6.85 -2.55 7.21
CA SER A 96 6.60 -3.95 6.88
C SER A 96 7.83 -4.83 7.14
N HIS A 97 9.03 -4.29 6.97
CA HIS A 97 10.27 -5.00 7.30
C HIS A 97 10.38 -5.27 8.81
N PHE A 98 9.98 -4.36 9.70
CA PHE A 98 9.98 -4.66 11.14
C PHE A 98 9.13 -5.88 11.52
N LEU A 99 8.12 -6.23 10.73
CA LEU A 99 7.34 -7.45 10.95
C LEU A 99 8.14 -8.73 10.67
N THR A 100 9.28 -8.67 9.97
CA THR A 100 10.18 -9.83 9.80
C THR A 100 10.97 -10.13 11.06
N HIS A 101 11.19 -9.13 11.91
CA HIS A 101 11.88 -9.27 13.19
C HIS A 101 10.94 -9.66 14.33
N SER A 102 9.63 -9.67 14.07
CA SER A 102 8.65 -10.06 15.08
C SER A 102 8.46 -11.58 15.07
N ASP A 103 8.53 -12.19 16.25
CA ASP A 103 8.15 -13.59 16.46
C ASP A 103 6.64 -13.85 16.36
N SER A 104 5.84 -12.80 16.13
CA SER A 104 4.39 -12.89 15.97
C SER A 104 4.02 -13.57 14.64
N LYS A 105 4.07 -14.90 14.60
CA LYS A 105 3.70 -15.74 13.45
C LYS A 105 2.19 -15.95 13.35
N VAL A 106 1.46 -14.85 13.16
CA VAL A 106 -0.01 -14.85 13.10
C VAL A 106 -0.59 -15.46 11.82
N PHE A 107 0.20 -15.59 10.76
CA PHE A 107 -0.22 -16.22 9.51
C PHE A 107 0.41 -17.61 9.38
N LYS A 108 -0.42 -18.66 9.46
CA LYS A 108 0.01 -20.06 9.38
C LYS A 108 -0.40 -20.68 8.04
N CYS A 109 0.40 -21.60 7.53
CA CYS A 109 0.03 -22.46 6.41
C CYS A 109 -0.87 -23.58 6.91
N ASP A 110 -1.92 -23.89 6.14
CA ASP A 110 -2.85 -24.98 6.48
C ASP A 110 -2.37 -26.34 5.95
N ILE A 111 -1.31 -26.35 5.13
CA ILE A 111 -0.75 -27.55 4.47
C ILE A 111 0.52 -28.06 5.16
N CYS A 112 1.30 -27.17 5.79
CA CYS A 112 2.53 -27.54 6.48
C CYS A 112 2.83 -26.61 7.68
N ASN A 113 3.93 -26.87 8.39
CA ASN A 113 4.30 -26.13 9.61
C ASN A 113 4.85 -24.71 9.37
N TYR A 114 4.77 -24.18 8.14
CA TYR A 114 5.23 -22.83 7.83
C TYR A 114 4.33 -21.77 8.51
N ALA A 115 4.95 -20.78 9.15
CA ALA A 115 4.24 -19.65 9.73
C ALA A 115 5.08 -18.36 9.68
N THR A 116 4.41 -17.22 9.52
CA THR A 116 5.04 -15.91 9.33
C THR A 116 4.18 -14.78 9.91
N GLY A 117 4.82 -13.68 10.31
CA GLY A 117 4.11 -12.45 10.69
C GLY A 117 3.63 -11.61 9.51
N ILE A 118 3.92 -12.04 8.27
CA ILE A 118 3.64 -11.25 7.06
C ILE A 118 2.77 -12.03 6.09
N LYS A 119 1.51 -11.59 5.91
CA LYS A 119 0.52 -12.21 5.01
C LYS A 119 1.02 -12.46 3.59
N ARG A 120 1.81 -11.53 3.04
CA ARG A 120 2.37 -11.68 1.68
C ARG A 120 3.35 -12.86 1.58
N LEU A 121 4.14 -13.11 2.63
CA LEU A 121 5.07 -14.24 2.66
C LEU A 121 4.29 -15.56 2.72
N LEU A 122 3.21 -15.62 3.51
CA LEU A 122 2.32 -16.78 3.49
C LEU A 122 1.73 -17.01 2.10
N LYS A 123 1.21 -15.97 1.43
CA LYS A 123 0.70 -16.10 0.06
C LYS A 123 1.74 -16.63 -0.91
N SER A 124 2.98 -16.15 -0.83
CA SER A 124 4.08 -16.62 -1.69
C SER A 124 4.45 -18.08 -1.39
N HIS A 125 4.45 -18.47 -0.11
CA HIS A 125 4.68 -19.84 0.30
C HIS A 125 3.56 -20.78 -0.18
N LEU A 126 2.30 -20.35 -0.16
CA LEU A 126 1.19 -21.15 -0.67
C LEU A 126 1.32 -21.48 -2.17
N LEU A 127 2.11 -20.72 -2.94
CA LEU A 127 2.39 -21.00 -4.35
C LEU A 127 3.48 -22.06 -4.55
N THR A 128 4.17 -22.49 -3.48
CA THR A 128 5.19 -23.55 -3.56
C THR A 128 4.61 -24.94 -3.28
N HIS A 129 3.32 -25.02 -2.92
CA HIS A 129 2.53 -26.25 -2.91
C HIS A 129 1.81 -26.37 -4.25
#